data_AF-A0A7J9KE71-F1
#
_entry.id   AF-A0A7J9KE71-F1
#
_cell.length_a   1.000
_cell.length_b   1.000
_cell.length_c   1.000
_cell.angle_alpha   90.00
_cell.angle_beta   90.00
_cell.angle_gamma   90.00
#
_symmetry.space_group_name_H-M   'P 1'
#
loop_
_entity.id
_entity.type
_entity.pdbx_description
1 polymer ?
#
loop_
_entity_poly.entity_id
_entity_poly.type
_entity_poly.pdbx_seq_one_letter_code
_entity_poly.pdbx_strand_id
1 'polypeptide(L)'
;MATYEGKVFTEEQEALVVKSWTVMKKNAAELGLKLFLKIFEIAPSAKKLFSFLRDSNVPLEQNTKLKPHAMSVFVMTCESAVQLRKAGKVTVRESNLKKLGATHFKYGVVDEHFE
;
A
#
# COMPACT_ATOMS: atom_id res chain seq x y z
N MET A 1 19.27 -23.50 2.43
CA MET A 1 17.91 -22.93 2.39
C MET A 1 17.56 -22.51 3.81
N ALA A 2 17.63 -21.22 4.11
CA ALA A 2 17.22 -20.72 5.41
C ALA A 2 15.69 -20.86 5.51
N THR A 3 15.23 -21.67 6.45
CA THR A 3 13.83 -21.72 6.83
C THR A 3 13.49 -20.35 7.43
N TYR A 4 12.73 -19.54 6.69
CA TYR A 4 12.09 -18.37 7.27
C TYR A 4 11.15 -18.87 8.38
N GLU A 5 11.58 -18.77 9.64
CA GLU A 5 10.68 -18.83 10.78
C GLU A 5 9.76 -17.61 10.69
N GLY A 6 8.69 -17.75 9.90
CA GLY A 6 7.68 -16.73 9.78
C GLY A 6 7.08 -16.50 11.16
N LYS A 7 7.42 -15.38 11.81
CA LYS A 7 6.75 -14.94 13.02
C LYS A 7 5.26 -14.86 12.70
N VAL A 8 4.48 -15.75 13.31
CA VAL A 8 3.03 -15.79 13.13
C VAL A 8 2.45 -14.48 13.65
N PHE A 9 1.60 -13.85 12.84
CA PHE A 9 0.93 -12.60 13.19
C PHE A 9 0.00 -12.84 14.39
N THR A 10 0.29 -12.19 15.53
CA THR A 10 -0.39 -12.49 16.81
C THR A 10 -1.75 -11.82 16.92
N GLU A 11 -2.55 -12.24 17.89
CA GLU A 11 -3.85 -11.63 18.19
C GLU A 11 -3.69 -10.18 18.69
N GLU A 12 -2.65 -9.90 19.47
CA GLU A 12 -2.35 -8.54 19.93
C GLU A 12 -1.95 -7.64 18.76
N GLN A 13 -1.17 -8.15 17.80
CA GLN A 13 -0.80 -7.43 16.59
C GLN A 13 -2.03 -7.15 15.71
N GLU A 14 -2.92 -8.12 15.51
CA GLU A 14 -4.20 -7.91 14.82
C GLU A 14 -5.03 -6.84 15.55
N ALA A 15 -5.18 -6.95 16.87
CA ALA A 15 -5.96 -6.02 17.66
C ALA A 15 -5.42 -4.58 17.54
N LEU A 16 -4.10 -4.39 17.52
CA LEU A 16 -3.48 -3.08 17.32
C LEU A 16 -3.77 -2.53 15.93
N VAL A 17 -3.61 -3.34 14.88
CA VAL A 17 -3.90 -2.92 13.50
C VAL A 17 -5.38 -2.60 13.32
N VAL A 18 -6.29 -3.43 13.83
CA VAL A 18 -7.75 -3.21 13.72
C VAL A 18 -8.19 -1.97 14.49
N LYS A 19 -7.67 -1.76 15.71
CA LYS A 19 -7.99 -0.56 16.51
C LYS A 19 -7.51 0.71 15.83
N SER A 20 -6.25 0.75 15.41
CA SER A 20 -5.69 1.92 14.72
C SER A 20 -6.40 2.18 13.39
N TRP A 21 -6.67 1.13 12.60
CA TRP A 21 -7.43 1.25 11.36
C TRP A 21 -8.84 1.76 11.56
N THR A 22 -9.54 1.34 12.61
CA THR A 22 -10.91 1.81 12.90
C THR A 22 -10.96 3.33 13.09
N VAL A 23 -9.89 3.92 13.61
CA VAL A 23 -9.73 5.38 13.71
C VAL A 23 -9.37 5.98 12.34
N MET A 24 -8.35 5.44 11.68
CA MET A 24 -7.79 5.99 10.43
C MET A 24 -8.75 5.89 9.24
N LYS A 25 -9.57 4.83 9.15
CA LYS A 25 -10.43 4.56 7.99
C LYS A 25 -11.43 5.69 7.71
N LYS A 26 -11.83 6.43 8.75
CA LYS A 26 -12.74 7.59 8.63
C LYS A 26 -12.17 8.66 7.70
N ASN A 27 -10.84 8.74 7.59
CA ASN A 27 -10.12 9.71 6.76
C ASN A 27 -9.12 9.01 5.83
N ALA A 28 -9.38 7.76 5.42
CA ALA A 28 -8.42 6.93 4.68
C ALA A 28 -7.89 7.59 3.39
N ALA A 29 -8.76 8.31 2.67
CA ALA A 29 -8.36 8.98 1.44
C ALA A 29 -7.38 10.14 1.68
N GLU A 30 -7.54 10.87 2.79
CA GLU A 30 -6.65 11.96 3.18
C GLU A 30 -5.34 11.42 3.75
N LEU A 31 -5.41 10.42 4.63
CA LEU A 31 -4.23 9.77 5.22
C LEU A 31 -3.39 9.05 4.16
N GLY A 32 -4.05 8.36 3.23
CA GLY A 32 -3.37 7.74 2.09
C GLY A 32 -2.64 8.79 1.25
N LEU A 33 -3.30 9.90 0.92
CA LEU A 33 -2.64 10.99 0.18
C LEU A 33 -1.43 11.52 0.96
N LYS A 34 -1.56 11.81 2.26
CA LYS A 34 -0.45 12.27 3.12
C LYS A 34 0.72 11.28 3.14
N LEU A 35 0.42 9.97 3.19
CA LEU A 35 1.45 8.92 3.08
C LEU A 35 2.23 9.06 1.77
N PHE A 36 1.55 9.22 0.64
CA PHE A 36 2.22 9.37 -0.66
C PHE A 36 2.99 10.69 -0.80
N LEU A 37 2.48 11.79 -0.25
CA LEU A 37 3.26 13.03 -0.17
C LEU A 37 4.55 12.81 0.61
N LYS A 38 4.50 12.06 1.73
CA LYS A 38 5.69 11.73 2.52
C LYS A 38 6.66 10.82 1.76
N ILE A 39 6.17 9.81 1.03
CA ILE A 39 6.99 8.96 0.15
C ILE A 39 7.73 9.82 -0.86
N PHE A 40 7.04 10.77 -1.49
CA PHE A 40 7.64 11.67 -2.47
C PHE A 40 8.57 12.74 -1.90
N GLU A 41 8.44 13.05 -0.62
CA GLU A 41 9.40 13.87 0.13
C GLU A 41 10.70 13.08 0.37
N ILE A 42 10.59 11.80 0.76
CA ILE A 42 11.73 10.92 1.04
C ILE A 42 12.45 10.49 -0.25
N ALA A 43 11.67 10.08 -1.26
CA ALA A 43 12.16 9.57 -2.54
C ALA A 43 11.46 10.29 -3.70
N PRO A 44 11.88 11.53 -4.05
CA PRO A 44 11.28 12.30 -5.14
C PRO A 44 11.30 11.58 -6.50
N SER A 45 12.28 10.70 -6.72
CA SER A 45 12.42 9.88 -7.93
C SER A 45 11.23 8.94 -8.15
N ALA A 46 10.58 8.47 -7.09
CA ALA A 46 9.43 7.55 -7.17
C ALA A 46 8.25 8.15 -7.95
N LYS A 47 8.13 9.49 -8.02
CA LYS A 47 7.13 10.16 -8.86
C LYS A 47 7.20 9.72 -10.33
N LYS A 48 8.39 9.38 -10.83
CA LYS A 48 8.63 8.99 -12.24
C LYS A 48 8.03 7.63 -12.61
N LEU A 49 7.70 6.80 -11.62
CA LEU A 49 7.01 5.51 -11.78
C LEU A 49 5.53 5.71 -12.11
N PHE A 50 4.95 6.82 -11.67
CA PHE A 50 3.57 7.19 -11.96
C PHE A 50 3.50 7.94 -13.27
N SER A 51 3.11 7.26 -14.35
CA SER A 51 3.00 7.84 -15.69
C SER A 51 2.13 9.11 -15.72
N PHE A 52 1.12 9.21 -14.87
CA PHE A 52 0.23 10.36 -14.75
C PHE A 52 0.81 11.53 -13.92
N LEU A 53 2.01 11.39 -13.35
CA LEU A 53 2.73 12.45 -12.64
C LEU A 53 3.94 12.97 -13.41
N ARG A 54 4.51 12.17 -14.34
CA ARG A 54 5.79 12.48 -15.01
C ARG A 54 5.84 13.87 -15.65
N ASP A 55 4.77 14.27 -16.31
CA ASP A 55 4.66 15.53 -17.04
C ASP A 55 3.48 16.40 -16.54
N SER A 56 3.03 16.15 -15.31
CA SER A 56 1.88 16.86 -14.75
C SER A 56 2.31 18.12 -14.01
N ASN A 57 1.69 19.25 -14.37
CA ASN A 57 1.78 20.48 -13.59
C ASN A 57 0.69 20.56 -12.49
N VAL A 58 -0.14 19.52 -12.36
CA VAL A 58 -1.18 19.47 -11.35
C VAL A 58 -0.53 19.18 -9.99
N PRO A 59 -0.82 19.96 -8.94
CA PRO A 59 -0.39 19.64 -7.59
C PRO A 59 -0.76 18.20 -7.21
N LEU A 60 0.12 17.51 -6.48
CA LEU A 60 -0.06 16.09 -6.14
C LEU A 60 -1.40 15.84 -5.43
N GLU A 61 -1.79 16.77 -4.56
CA GLU A 61 -3.02 16.75 -3.77
C GLU A 61 -4.29 16.84 -4.63
N GLN A 62 -4.17 17.45 -5.81
CA GLN A 62 -5.25 17.64 -6.77
C GLN A 62 -5.27 16.56 -7.85
N ASN A 63 -4.27 15.67 -7.87
CA ASN A 63 -4.20 14.62 -8.88
C ASN A 63 -5.26 13.53 -8.64
N THR A 64 -6.20 13.42 -9.56
CA THR A 64 -7.35 12.51 -9.46
C THR A 64 -6.99 11.03 -9.51
N LYS A 65 -5.77 10.67 -9.93
CA LYS A 65 -5.29 9.28 -10.01
C LYS A 65 -4.43 8.89 -8.81
N LEU A 66 -3.74 9.84 -8.19
CA LEU A 66 -2.90 9.57 -7.02
C LEU A 66 -3.74 9.19 -5.80
N LYS A 67 -4.77 9.98 -5.49
CA LYS A 67 -5.59 9.78 -4.28
C LYS A 67 -6.26 8.39 -4.21
N PRO A 68 -6.87 7.85 -5.29
CA PRO A 68 -7.38 6.48 -5.29
C PRO A 68 -6.31 5.42 -5.08
N HIS A 69 -5.15 5.54 -5.74
CA HIS A 69 -4.04 4.59 -5.55
C HIS A 69 -3.55 4.58 -4.10
N ALA A 70 -3.37 5.77 -3.53
CA ALA A 70 -2.94 5.96 -2.16
C ALA A 70 -3.93 5.37 -1.15
N MET A 71 -5.23 5.57 -1.37
CA MET A 71 -6.27 4.94 -0.57
C MET A 71 -6.25 3.40 -0.68
N SER A 72 -6.06 2.86 -1.89
CA SER A 72 -6.00 1.40 -2.10
C SER A 72 -4.85 0.76 -1.32
N VAL A 73 -3.64 1.33 -1.38
CA VAL A 73 -2.50 0.84 -0.60
C VAL A 73 -2.84 0.82 0.90
N PHE A 74 -3.37 1.93 1.39
CA PHE A 74 -3.67 2.11 2.81
C PHE A 74 -4.73 1.10 3.33
N VAL A 75 -5.81 0.89 2.56
CA VAL A 75 -6.88 -0.07 2.90
C VAL A 75 -6.37 -1.51 2.81
N MET A 76 -5.72 -1.87 1.70
CA MET A 76 -5.28 -3.25 1.43
C MET A 76 -4.26 -3.74 2.46
N THR A 77 -3.38 -2.87 2.95
CA THR A 77 -2.42 -3.21 4.01
C THR A 77 -3.14 -3.61 5.29
N CYS A 78 -4.18 -2.86 5.69
CA CYS A 78 -4.94 -3.23 6.89
C CYS A 78 -5.77 -4.51 6.69
N GLU A 79 -6.42 -4.67 5.54
CA GLU A 79 -7.19 -5.90 5.25
C GLU A 79 -6.29 -7.13 5.27
N SER A 80 -5.05 -7.01 4.80
CA SER A 80 -4.06 -8.08 4.81
C SER A 80 -3.68 -8.52 6.24
N ALA A 81 -3.59 -7.59 7.20
CA ALA A 81 -3.34 -7.95 8.60
C ALA A 81 -4.44 -8.84 9.19
N VAL A 82 -5.71 -8.51 8.92
CA VAL A 82 -6.86 -9.32 9.33
C VAL A 82 -6.85 -10.69 8.65
N GLN A 83 -6.50 -10.74 7.35
CA GLN A 83 -6.39 -11.99 6.61
C GLN A 83 -5.28 -12.90 7.15
N LEU A 84 -4.11 -12.33 7.48
CA LEU A 84 -2.99 -13.07 8.06
C LEU A 84 -3.39 -13.76 9.37
N ARG A 85 -4.14 -13.09 10.26
CA ARG A 85 -4.59 -13.72 11.50
C ARG A 85 -5.66 -14.79 11.31
N LYS A 86 -6.63 -14.54 10.41
CA LYS A 86 -7.76 -15.44 10.18
C LYS A 86 -7.42 -16.67 9.35
N ALA A 87 -6.55 -16.52 8.36
CA ALA A 87 -6.27 -17.55 7.37
C ALA A 87 -4.79 -17.99 7.33
N GLY A 88 -3.92 -17.37 8.12
CA GLY A 88 -2.47 -17.61 8.09
C GLY A 88 -1.78 -17.10 6.82
N LYS A 89 -2.52 -16.42 5.93
CA LYS A 89 -2.04 -15.90 4.64
C LYS A 89 -2.92 -14.76 4.14
N VAL A 90 -2.40 -13.97 3.23
CA VAL A 90 -3.18 -12.99 2.46
C VAL A 90 -4.11 -13.74 1.49
N THR A 91 -5.38 -13.36 1.46
CA THR A 91 -6.45 -14.02 0.69
C THR A 91 -7.02 -13.13 -0.42
N VAL A 92 -6.24 -12.18 -0.93
CA VAL A 92 -6.61 -11.39 -2.11
C VAL A 92 -6.83 -12.34 -3.29
N ARG A 93 -7.93 -12.15 -4.03
CA ARG A 93 -8.28 -12.96 -5.20
C ARG A 93 -7.09 -13.04 -6.16
N GLU A 94 -6.75 -14.26 -6.60
CA GLU A 94 -5.57 -14.53 -7.43
C GLU A 94 -5.50 -13.65 -8.69
N SER A 95 -6.63 -13.44 -9.38
CA SER A 95 -6.70 -12.56 -10.56
C SER A 95 -6.29 -11.12 -10.25
N ASN A 96 -6.65 -10.61 -9.06
CA ASN A 96 -6.29 -9.27 -8.63
C ASN A 96 -4.79 -9.22 -8.28
N LEU A 97 -4.28 -10.24 -7.60
CA LEU A 97 -2.87 -10.31 -7.22
C LEU A 97 -1.96 -10.41 -8.46
N LYS A 98 -2.33 -11.23 -9.46
CA LYS A 98 -1.63 -11.28 -10.76
C LYS A 98 -1.64 -9.94 -11.48
N LYS A 99 -2.78 -9.24 -11.49
CA LYS A 99 -2.90 -7.90 -12.10
C LYS A 99 -2.04 -6.86 -11.37
N LEU A 100 -2.02 -6.89 -10.04
CA LEU A 100 -1.18 -6.01 -9.21
C LEU A 100 0.31 -6.26 -9.52
N GLY A 101 0.77 -7.50 -9.44
CA GLY A 101 2.15 -7.87 -9.74
C GLY A 101 2.57 -7.45 -11.15
N ALA A 102 1.76 -7.78 -12.17
CA ALA A 102 2.05 -7.39 -13.55
C ALA A 102 2.13 -5.86 -13.74
N THR A 103 1.27 -5.10 -13.04
CA THR A 103 1.29 -3.64 -13.11
C THR A 103 2.55 -3.06 -12.46
N HIS A 104 2.90 -3.48 -11.25
CA HIS A 104 4.08 -2.98 -10.54
C HIS A 104 5.38 -3.38 -11.27
N PHE A 105 5.44 -4.61 -11.80
CA PHE A 105 6.54 -5.06 -12.65
C PHE A 105 6.71 -4.20 -13.91
N LYS A 106 5.60 -3.94 -14.63
CA LYS A 106 5.61 -3.11 -15.85
C LYS A 106 6.17 -1.70 -15.60
N TYR A 107 5.90 -1.12 -14.43
CA TYR A 107 6.35 0.23 -14.09
C TYR A 107 7.73 0.28 -13.41
N GLY A 108 8.41 -0.87 -13.26
CA GLY A 108 9.75 -0.94 -12.66
C GLY A 108 9.75 -0.65 -11.16
N VAL A 109 8.68 -1.03 -10.45
CA VAL A 109 8.68 -1.01 -8.99
C VAL A 109 9.64 -2.12 -8.50
N VAL A 110 10.50 -1.79 -7.55
CA VAL A 110 11.59 -2.62 -7.03
C VAL A 110 11.51 -2.60 -5.51
N ASP A 111 12.34 -3.39 -4.83
CA ASP A 111 12.27 -3.60 -3.38
C ASP A 111 12.37 -2.27 -2.60
N GLU A 112 13.26 -1.36 -3.02
CA GLU A 112 13.45 -0.05 -2.40
C GLU A 112 12.23 0.89 -2.52
N HIS A 113 11.28 0.57 -3.40
CA HIS A 113 10.01 1.30 -3.51
C HIS A 113 8.93 0.76 -2.56
N PHE A 114 9.09 -0.47 -2.05
CA PHE A 114 8.19 -1.08 -1.07
C PHE A 114 8.64 -0.85 0.37
N GLU A 115 9.94 -0.71 0.61
CA GLU A 115 10.56 -0.40 1.90
C GLU A 115 10.29 1.04 2.38
#